data_AF-A0A258W8U6-F1
#
_entry.id   AF-A0A258W8U6-F1
#
_cell.length_a   1.000
_cell.length_b   1.000
_cell.length_c   1.000
_cell.angle_alpha   90.00
_cell.angle_beta   90.00
_cell.angle_gamma   90.00
#
_symmetry.space_group_name_H-M   'P 1'
#
loop_
_entity.id
_entity.type
_entity.pdbx_description
1 polymer ?
#
loop_
_entity_poly.entity_id
_entity_poly.type
_entity_poly.pdbx_seq_one_letter_code
_entity_poly.pdbx_strand_id
1 'polypeptide(L)'
;MKPSLFFKNQLDCSTWNMYLCRFLVSFLIFFVACEQKDPKPELKDKIYQDMIAQKGEAERIMKEMETKAAEVRKTAAEARINTGVKEKAERQAIEFEKTRDKMAQQMTYWKIRIFERLKYVRTLASKNAEPYSSNSVELETYESEKKLRQAKNAWDLKARFKETGFDYNPVLMGEAPGGKPKEKPKPAEGGGH
;
A
#
# COMPACT_ATOMS: atom_id res chain seq x y z
N MET A 1 -10.15 54.67 69.10
CA MET A 1 -9.89 53.23 69.34
C MET A 1 -10.49 52.43 68.19
N LYS A 2 -9.63 51.82 67.35
CA LYS A 2 -10.00 50.86 66.30
C LYS A 2 -9.02 49.69 66.43
N PRO A 3 -9.46 48.43 66.63
CA PRO A 3 -8.54 47.32 66.68
C PRO A 3 -8.14 46.93 65.25
N SER A 4 -6.83 46.90 65.03
CA SER A 4 -6.18 46.38 63.83
C SER A 4 -6.40 44.87 63.71
N LEU A 5 -6.98 44.43 62.59
CA LEU A 5 -7.04 43.04 62.17
C LEU A 5 -5.64 42.57 61.74
N PHE A 6 -4.94 41.87 62.64
CA PHE A 6 -3.76 41.07 62.31
C PHE A 6 -4.24 39.70 61.82
N PHE A 7 -4.41 39.54 60.50
CA PHE A 7 -4.52 38.22 59.88
C PHE A 7 -3.13 37.60 59.82
N LYS A 8 -2.76 36.83 60.85
CA LYS A 8 -1.64 35.88 60.78
C LYS A 8 -2.08 34.73 59.88
N ASN A 9 -1.71 34.78 58.61
CA ASN A 9 -1.68 33.60 57.74
C ASN A 9 -0.53 32.70 58.22
N GLN A 10 -0.80 31.88 59.24
CA GLN A 10 -0.01 30.68 59.48
C GLN A 10 -0.39 29.67 58.39
N LEU A 11 0.32 29.75 57.26
CA LEU A 11 0.51 28.55 56.46
C LEU A 11 1.45 27.65 57.25
N ASP A 12 0.87 26.74 58.03
CA ASP A 12 1.57 25.56 58.51
C ASP A 12 1.99 24.74 57.30
N CYS A 13 3.15 25.09 56.73
CA CYS A 13 3.85 24.29 55.75
C CYS A 13 4.31 23.02 56.47
N SER A 14 3.38 22.07 56.58
CA SER A 14 3.66 20.69 57.01
C SER A 14 4.87 20.20 56.25
N THR A 15 5.91 19.80 56.97
CA THR A 15 7.19 19.31 56.42
C THR A 15 6.96 18.19 55.40
N TRP A 16 5.88 17.42 55.57
CA TRP A 16 5.38 16.42 54.64
C TRP A 16 5.03 16.97 53.25
N ASN A 17 4.38 18.13 53.15
CA ASN A 17 4.09 18.76 51.86
C ASN A 17 5.37 19.19 51.14
N MET A 18 6.40 19.59 51.89
CA MET A 18 7.70 19.95 51.30
C MET A 18 8.44 18.72 50.74
N TYR A 19 8.36 17.57 51.43
CA TYR A 19 8.92 16.30 50.93
C TYR A 19 8.16 15.76 49.72
N LEU A 20 6.82 15.84 49.73
CA LEU A 20 5.98 15.44 48.60
C LEU A 20 6.25 16.30 47.37
N CYS A 21 6.38 17.62 47.52
CA CYS A 21 6.76 18.50 46.41
C CYS A 21 8.15 18.18 45.87
N ARG A 22 9.15 17.91 46.72
CA ARG A 22 10.50 17.53 46.26
C ARG A 22 10.52 16.18 45.55
N PHE A 23 9.73 15.21 46.02
CA PHE A 23 9.58 13.92 45.38
C PHE A 23 8.90 14.06 44.02
N LEU A 24 7.80 14.82 43.92
CA LEU A 24 7.11 15.10 42.67
C LEU A 24 7.98 15.84 41.67
N VAL A 25 8.73 16.86 42.10
CA VAL A 25 9.66 17.59 41.22
C VAL A 25 10.80 16.70 40.75
N SER A 26 11.40 15.88 41.63
CA SER A 26 12.45 14.92 41.22
C SER A 26 11.90 13.89 40.24
N PHE A 27 10.69 13.38 40.48
CA PHE A 27 10.04 12.43 39.59
C PHE A 27 9.75 13.07 38.23
N LEU A 28 9.25 14.31 38.19
CA LEU A 28 9.04 15.06 36.94
C LEU A 28 10.34 15.26 36.15
N ILE A 29 11.45 15.56 36.82
CA ILE A 29 12.77 15.71 36.16
C ILE A 29 13.23 14.37 35.57
N PHE A 30 12.98 13.25 36.25
CA PHE A 30 13.27 11.91 35.72
C PHE A 30 12.44 11.57 34.47
N PHE A 31 11.19 12.05 34.37
CA PHE A 31 10.36 11.86 33.18
C PHE A 31 10.79 12.75 32.01
N VAL A 32 11.24 13.98 32.27
CA VAL A 32 11.73 14.90 31.22
C VAL A 32 13.11 14.49 30.70
N ALA A 33 13.97 13.90 31.54
CA ALA A 33 15.29 13.40 31.12
C ALA A 33 15.23 12.10 30.28
N CYS A 34 14.06 11.49 30.15
CA CYS A 34 13.83 10.29 29.35
C CYS A 34 13.25 10.65 27.97
N GLU A 35 13.78 11.70 27.34
CA GLU A 35 13.45 12.07 25.95
C GLU A 35 14.11 11.06 24.99
N GLN A 36 13.60 9.83 25.02
CA GLN A 36 14.03 8.78 24.12
C GLN A 36 13.56 9.18 22.72
N LYS A 37 14.52 9.53 21.84
CA LYS A 37 14.29 9.73 20.40
C LYS A 37 13.34 8.64 19.89
N ASP A 38 12.25 9.06 19.25
CA ASP A 38 11.14 8.21 18.79
C ASP A 38 11.66 6.83 18.32
N PRO A 39 11.31 5.71 19.00
CA PRO A 39 11.92 4.41 18.73
C PRO A 39 11.55 3.84 17.36
N LYS A 40 10.53 4.40 16.67
CA LYS A 40 10.06 3.98 15.34
C LYS A 40 9.56 5.15 14.49
N PRO A 41 10.44 5.99 13.91
CA PRO A 41 10.02 7.10 13.05
C PRO A 41 9.29 6.64 11.78
N GLU A 42 9.46 5.39 11.35
CA GLU A 42 8.84 4.81 10.16
C GLU A 42 7.31 4.78 10.19
N LEU A 43 6.67 4.74 11.37
CA LEU A 43 5.21 4.70 11.43
C LEU A 43 4.55 6.01 11.01
N LYS A 44 5.25 7.13 11.17
CA LYS A 44 4.77 8.47 10.79
C LYS A 44 4.98 8.76 9.29
N ASP A 45 5.71 7.92 8.57
CA ASP A 45 6.00 8.08 7.16
C ASP A 45 4.87 7.50 6.28
N LYS A 46 4.14 8.38 5.59
CA LYS A 46 3.04 7.99 4.69
C LYS A 46 3.51 7.11 3.52
N ILE A 47 4.73 7.35 3.01
CA ILE A 47 5.30 6.58 1.90
C ILE A 47 5.57 5.15 2.37
N TYR A 48 6.13 5.00 3.58
CA TYR A 48 6.37 3.68 4.17
C TYR A 48 5.08 2.88 4.37
N GLN A 49 4.02 3.52 4.89
CA GLN A 49 2.72 2.87 5.07
C GLN A 49 2.12 2.42 3.73
N ASP A 50 2.22 3.26 2.69
CA ASP A 50 1.76 2.90 1.35
C ASP A 50 2.55 1.70 0.79
N MET A 51 3.87 1.66 0.95
CA MET A 51 4.69 0.52 0.50
C MET A 51 4.31 -0.79 1.21
N ILE A 52 3.99 -0.74 2.51
CA ILE A 52 3.47 -1.90 3.25
C ILE A 52 2.13 -2.35 2.65
N ALA A 53 1.22 -1.41 2.37
CA ALA A 53 -0.06 -1.72 1.77
C ALA A 53 0.11 -2.36 0.38
N GLN A 54 1.00 -1.85 -0.47
CA GLN A 54 1.30 -2.43 -1.79
C GLN A 54 1.86 -3.85 -1.68
N LYS A 55 2.75 -4.10 -0.70
CA LYS A 55 3.26 -5.44 -0.41
C LYS A 55 2.12 -6.38 0.02
N GLY A 56 1.25 -5.93 0.93
CA GLY A 56 0.10 -6.72 1.39
C GLY A 56 -0.85 -7.08 0.25
N GLU A 57 -1.11 -6.14 -0.66
CA GLU A 57 -1.96 -6.38 -1.83
C GLU A 57 -1.32 -7.37 -2.81
N ALA A 58 -0.02 -7.26 -3.08
CA ALA A 58 0.70 -8.22 -3.91
C ALA A 58 0.68 -9.65 -3.31
N GLU A 59 0.81 -9.77 -1.99
CA GLU A 59 0.69 -11.05 -1.29
C GLU A 59 -0.72 -11.64 -1.39
N ARG A 60 -1.75 -10.81 -1.26
CA ARG A 60 -3.15 -11.22 -1.41
C ARG A 60 -3.42 -11.74 -2.82
N ILE A 61 -2.99 -11.01 -3.84
CA ILE A 61 -3.15 -11.41 -5.24
C ILE A 61 -2.37 -12.70 -5.53
N MET A 62 -1.16 -12.85 -4.99
CA MET A 62 -0.38 -14.08 -5.16
C MET A 62 -1.11 -15.31 -4.63
N LYS A 63 -1.67 -15.24 -3.41
CA LYS A 63 -2.44 -16.33 -2.81
C LYS A 63 -3.71 -16.64 -3.62
N GLU A 64 -4.40 -15.60 -4.11
CA GLU A 64 -5.58 -15.77 -4.95
C GLU A 64 -5.27 -16.45 -6.29
N MET A 65 -4.12 -16.12 -6.91
CA MET A 65 -3.69 -16.78 -8.15
C MET A 65 -3.25 -18.22 -7.92
N GLU A 66 -2.66 -18.52 -6.76
CA GLU A 66 -2.30 -19.89 -6.38
C GLU A 66 -3.53 -20.78 -6.19
N THR A 67 -4.58 -20.29 -5.50
CA THR A 67 -5.83 -21.04 -5.35
C THR A 67 -6.53 -21.24 -6.69
N LYS A 68 -6.60 -20.21 -7.53
CA LYS A 68 -7.17 -20.32 -8.88
C LYS A 68 -6.39 -21.30 -9.77
N ALA A 69 -5.07 -21.30 -9.72
CA ALA A 69 -4.25 -22.25 -10.46
C ALA A 69 -4.51 -23.70 -9.99
N ALA A 70 -4.66 -23.91 -8.68
CA ALA A 70 -4.98 -25.23 -8.12
C ALA A 70 -6.38 -25.72 -8.54
N GLU A 71 -7.40 -24.85 -8.52
CA GLU A 71 -8.75 -25.16 -8.97
C GLU A 71 -8.77 -25.54 -10.46
N VAL A 72 -8.13 -24.73 -11.31
CA VAL A 72 -8.08 -24.99 -12.75
C VAL A 72 -7.36 -26.30 -13.06
N ARG A 73 -6.28 -26.61 -12.35
CA ARG A 73 -5.60 -27.92 -12.50
C ARG A 73 -6.50 -29.09 -12.10
N LYS A 74 -7.33 -28.96 -11.06
CA LYS A 74 -8.32 -30.00 -10.70
C LYS A 74 -9.35 -30.18 -11.81
N THR A 75 -9.91 -29.09 -12.32
CA THR A 75 -10.89 -29.17 -13.44
C THR A 75 -10.27 -29.76 -14.71
N ALA A 76 -8.99 -29.49 -14.99
CA ALA A 76 -8.27 -30.09 -16.11
C ALA A 76 -8.07 -31.61 -15.94
N ALA A 77 -7.85 -32.08 -14.72
CA ALA A 77 -7.72 -33.51 -14.40
C ALA A 77 -9.06 -34.25 -14.51
N GLU A 78 -10.17 -33.60 -14.16
CA GLU A 78 -11.52 -34.13 -14.26
C GLU A 78 -12.03 -34.15 -15.72
N ALA A 79 -11.57 -33.22 -16.57
CA ALA A 79 -11.89 -33.13 -17.99
C ALA A 79 -11.13 -34.21 -18.83
N ARG A 80 -11.35 -35.48 -18.52
CA ARG A 80 -10.59 -36.62 -19.07
C ARG A 80 -10.82 -36.93 -20.56
N ILE A 81 -11.87 -36.38 -21.20
CA ILE A 81 -12.34 -36.86 -22.53
C ILE A 81 -12.35 -35.75 -23.61
N ASN A 82 -12.29 -34.46 -23.23
CA ASN A 82 -12.45 -33.35 -24.19
C ASN A 82 -11.13 -32.58 -24.37
N THR A 83 -10.41 -32.83 -25.47
CA THR A 83 -9.06 -32.28 -25.74
C THR A 83 -9.01 -30.74 -25.70
N GLY A 84 -10.05 -30.07 -26.22
CA GLY A 84 -10.10 -28.59 -26.25
C GLY A 84 -10.33 -27.93 -24.88
N VAL A 85 -11.05 -28.59 -23.97
CA VAL A 85 -11.29 -28.06 -22.61
C VAL A 85 -10.04 -28.20 -21.76
N LYS A 86 -9.35 -29.34 -21.88
CA LYS A 86 -8.07 -29.59 -21.20
C LYS A 86 -6.99 -28.60 -21.62
N GLU A 87 -6.81 -28.39 -22.93
CA GLU A 87 -5.82 -27.44 -23.44
C GLU A 87 -6.12 -26.00 -22.98
N LYS A 88 -7.39 -25.59 -22.97
CA LYS A 88 -7.79 -24.27 -22.48
C LYS A 88 -7.50 -24.12 -20.97
N ALA A 89 -7.79 -25.15 -20.17
CA ALA A 89 -7.52 -25.14 -18.74
C ALA A 89 -6.01 -25.12 -18.44
N GLU A 90 -5.19 -25.87 -19.18
CA GLU A 90 -3.72 -25.83 -19.05
C GLU A 90 -3.15 -24.46 -19.40
N ARG A 91 -3.62 -23.84 -20.50
CA ARG A 91 -3.22 -22.47 -20.85
C ARG A 91 -3.57 -21.47 -19.74
N GLN A 92 -4.76 -21.58 -19.16
CA GLN A 92 -5.18 -20.73 -18.02
C GLN A 92 -4.31 -20.96 -16.78
N ALA A 93 -3.97 -22.22 -16.46
CA ALA A 93 -3.08 -22.53 -15.36
C ALA A 93 -1.69 -21.88 -15.54
N ILE A 94 -1.13 -21.96 -16.75
CA ILE A 94 0.14 -21.30 -17.09
C ILE A 94 0.03 -19.77 -16.98
N GLU A 95 -1.09 -19.17 -17.38
CA GLU A 95 -1.33 -17.73 -17.21
C GLU A 95 -1.39 -17.31 -15.73
N PHE A 96 -2.03 -18.11 -14.88
CA PHE A 96 -2.05 -17.88 -13.44
C PHE A 96 -0.66 -18.03 -12.82
N GLU A 97 0.13 -19.02 -13.23
CA GLU A 97 1.52 -19.19 -12.78
C GLU A 97 2.41 -18.01 -13.20
N LYS A 98 2.31 -17.57 -14.45
CA LYS A 98 3.03 -16.37 -14.92
C LYS A 98 2.64 -15.13 -14.11
N THR A 99 1.36 -15.00 -13.75
CA THR A 99 0.88 -13.89 -12.93
C THR A 99 1.42 -13.98 -11.50
N ARG A 100 1.43 -15.19 -10.90
CA ARG A 100 2.05 -15.45 -9.61
C ARG A 100 3.53 -15.06 -9.61
N ASP A 101 4.28 -15.45 -10.64
CA ASP A 101 5.71 -15.15 -10.73
C ASP A 101 5.97 -13.63 -10.85
N LYS A 102 5.14 -12.91 -11.62
CA LYS A 102 5.16 -11.44 -11.66
C LYS A 102 4.89 -10.83 -10.29
N MET A 103 3.89 -11.34 -9.56
CA MET A 103 3.59 -10.86 -8.20
C MET A 103 4.72 -11.20 -7.22
N ALA A 104 5.41 -12.33 -7.39
CA ALA A 104 6.58 -12.69 -6.59
C ALA A 104 7.76 -11.73 -6.83
N GLN A 105 8.00 -11.33 -8.08
CA GLN A 105 8.97 -10.29 -8.40
C GLN A 105 8.59 -8.95 -7.77
N GLN A 106 7.31 -8.55 -7.85
CA GLN A 106 6.81 -7.35 -7.20
C GLN A 106 6.98 -7.39 -5.67
N MET A 107 6.73 -8.54 -5.03
CA MET A 107 6.96 -8.73 -3.60
C MET A 107 8.42 -8.50 -3.22
N THR A 108 9.35 -9.04 -4.01
CA THR A 108 10.79 -8.83 -3.78
C THR A 108 11.18 -7.37 -3.97
N TYR A 109 10.68 -6.72 -5.02
CA TYR A 109 10.87 -5.28 -5.25
C TYR A 109 10.40 -4.45 -4.04
N TRP A 110 9.19 -4.68 -3.55
CA TRP A 110 8.67 -3.94 -2.40
C TRP A 110 9.44 -4.22 -1.10
N LYS A 111 9.90 -5.45 -0.88
CA LYS A 111 10.75 -5.77 0.29
C LYS A 111 12.05 -4.94 0.29
N ILE A 112 12.71 -4.83 -0.86
CA ILE A 112 13.94 -4.04 -1.01
C ILE A 112 13.65 -2.56 -0.75
N ARG A 113 12.61 -2.01 -1.39
CA ARG A 113 12.22 -0.59 -1.25
C ARG A 113 11.83 -0.23 0.17
N ILE A 114 11.10 -1.10 0.87
CA ILE A 114 10.74 -0.92 2.29
C ILE A 114 12.01 -0.86 3.16
N PHE A 115 12.96 -1.76 2.92
CA PHE A 115 14.22 -1.78 3.66
C PHE A 115 15.06 -0.51 3.44
N GLU A 116 15.17 -0.08 2.18
CA GLU A 116 15.85 1.17 1.82
C GLU A 116 15.17 2.38 2.48
N ARG A 117 13.83 2.45 2.43
CA ARG A 117 13.08 3.55 3.05
C ARG A 117 13.28 3.58 4.56
N LEU A 118 13.22 2.42 5.21
CA LEU A 118 13.43 2.31 6.65
C LEU A 118 14.84 2.79 7.03
N LYS A 119 15.87 2.43 6.28
CA LYS A 119 17.24 2.93 6.49
C LYS A 119 17.29 4.46 6.32
N TYR A 120 16.69 4.98 5.25
CA TYR A 120 16.64 6.41 4.96
C TYR A 120 15.97 7.21 6.09
N VAL A 121 14.76 6.81 6.50
CA VAL A 121 14.00 7.47 7.57
C VAL A 121 14.78 7.45 8.88
N ARG A 122 15.40 6.32 9.24
CA ARG A 122 16.22 6.23 10.46
C ARG A 122 17.46 7.13 10.39
N THR A 123 18.09 7.26 9.23
CA THR A 123 19.23 8.18 9.07
C THR A 123 18.84 9.65 9.10
N LEU A 124 17.63 10.01 8.66
CA LEU A 124 17.14 11.38 8.77
C LEU A 124 16.73 11.70 10.21
N ALA A 125 16.01 10.80 10.86
CA ALA A 125 15.60 10.94 12.25
C ALA A 125 16.81 10.99 13.22
N SER A 126 17.93 10.33 12.88
CA SER A 126 19.14 10.42 13.71
C SER A 126 19.87 11.76 13.55
N LYS A 127 19.85 12.35 12.35
CA LYS A 127 20.51 13.62 12.00
C LYS A 127 19.72 14.84 12.45
N ASN A 128 18.40 14.78 12.44
CA ASN A 128 17.54 15.89 12.85
C ASN A 128 17.32 15.86 14.37
N ALA A 129 17.32 17.04 14.98
CA ALA A 129 16.96 17.20 16.40
C ALA A 129 15.44 17.14 16.59
N GLU A 130 14.67 17.50 15.56
CA GLU A 130 13.21 17.50 15.57
C GLU A 130 12.61 16.12 15.22
N PRO A 131 11.39 15.84 15.71
CA PRO A 131 10.67 14.63 15.33
C PRO A 131 10.47 14.57 13.82
N TYR A 132 10.79 13.42 13.23
CA TYR A 132 10.72 13.21 11.78
C TYR A 132 9.31 13.52 11.25
N SER A 133 9.24 14.47 10.32
CA SER A 133 8.05 14.80 9.54
C SER A 133 8.28 14.45 8.07
N SER A 134 7.24 13.99 7.38
CA SER A 134 7.34 13.68 5.96
C SER A 134 7.49 14.97 5.17
N ASN A 135 8.55 15.09 4.37
CA ASN A 135 8.76 16.24 3.49
C ASN A 135 7.64 16.31 2.44
N SER A 136 6.94 17.44 2.34
CA SER A 136 5.80 17.61 1.42
C SER A 136 6.18 17.38 -0.05
N VAL A 137 7.32 17.92 -0.47
CA VAL A 137 7.85 17.79 -1.85
C VAL A 137 8.14 16.32 -2.21
N GLU A 138 8.68 15.55 -1.25
CA GLU A 138 8.99 14.14 -1.45
C GLU A 138 7.70 13.32 -1.62
N LEU A 139 6.67 13.65 -0.84
CA LEU A 139 5.37 13.00 -0.94
C LEU A 139 4.69 13.28 -2.28
N GLU A 140 4.70 14.52 -2.76
CA GLU A 140 4.15 14.89 -4.07
C GLU A 140 4.87 14.16 -5.21
N THR A 141 6.19 14.09 -5.12
CA THR A 141 7.00 13.33 -6.08
C THR A 141 6.60 11.86 -6.07
N TYR A 142 6.49 11.25 -4.89
CA TYR A 142 6.08 9.86 -4.74
C TYR A 142 4.67 9.60 -5.28
N GLU A 143 3.72 10.49 -5.03
CA GLU A 143 2.35 10.38 -5.55
C GLU A 143 2.32 10.49 -7.07
N SER A 144 3.14 11.37 -7.66
CA SER A 144 3.27 11.47 -9.11
C SER A 144 3.85 10.20 -9.73
N GLU A 145 4.89 9.61 -9.13
CA GLU A 145 5.44 8.33 -9.55
C GLU A 145 4.43 7.19 -9.38
N LYS A 146 3.66 7.20 -8.29
CA LYS A 146 2.62 6.20 -8.05
C LYS A 146 1.54 6.27 -9.13
N LYS A 147 1.12 7.48 -9.52
CA LYS A 147 0.21 7.68 -10.65
C LYS A 147 0.81 7.12 -11.94
N LEU A 148 2.10 7.32 -12.21
CA LEU A 148 2.77 6.75 -13.38
C LEU A 148 2.83 5.21 -13.35
N ARG A 149 3.04 4.60 -12.17
CA ARG A 149 3.01 3.13 -12.01
C ARG A 149 1.62 2.53 -12.21
N GLN A 150 0.59 3.25 -11.79
CA GLN A 150 -0.81 2.81 -11.92
C GLN A 150 -1.42 3.14 -13.28
N ALA A 151 -0.91 4.18 -13.94
CA ALA A 151 -1.29 4.50 -15.29
C ALA A 151 -1.02 3.26 -16.14
N LYS A 152 -2.09 2.72 -16.74
CA LYS A 152 -1.92 1.72 -17.79
C LYS A 152 -1.01 2.35 -18.82
N ASN A 153 0.03 1.64 -19.21
CA ASN A 153 0.93 2.08 -20.26
C ASN A 153 0.08 2.23 -21.54
N ALA A 154 -0.47 3.42 -21.76
CA ALA A 154 -1.47 3.72 -22.78
C ALA A 154 -0.83 3.85 -24.17
N TRP A 155 0.25 3.10 -24.39
CA TRP A 155 0.79 2.85 -25.72
C TRP A 155 -0.02 1.83 -26.50
N ASP A 156 -1.02 1.19 -25.87
CA ASP A 156 -2.06 0.45 -26.58
C ASP A 156 -2.91 1.44 -27.40
N LEU A 157 -2.56 1.57 -28.67
CA LEU A 157 -3.22 2.43 -29.66
C LEU A 157 -4.75 2.28 -29.58
N LYS A 158 -5.23 1.05 -29.38
CA LYS A 158 -6.65 0.71 -29.34
C LYS A 158 -7.41 1.39 -28.19
N ALA A 159 -6.76 1.58 -27.04
CA ALA A 159 -7.37 2.30 -25.91
C ALA A 159 -7.49 3.79 -26.22
N ARG A 160 -6.47 4.39 -26.87
CA ARG A 160 -6.52 5.80 -27.29
C ARG A 160 -7.59 6.07 -28.35
N PHE A 161 -7.69 5.23 -29.37
CA PHE A 161 -8.73 5.37 -30.40
C PHE A 161 -10.14 5.36 -29.79
N LYS A 162 -10.35 4.51 -28.78
CA LYS A 162 -11.61 4.45 -28.01
C LYS A 162 -11.85 5.70 -27.15
N GLU A 163 -10.82 6.30 -26.57
CA GLU A 163 -10.91 7.53 -25.77
C GLU A 163 -11.07 8.78 -26.64
N THR A 164 -10.48 8.82 -27.83
CA THR A 164 -10.56 9.95 -28.78
C THR A 164 -11.76 9.88 -29.72
N GLY A 165 -12.56 8.80 -29.66
CA GLY A 165 -13.72 8.60 -30.53
C GLY A 165 -13.39 8.34 -32.01
N PHE A 166 -12.13 8.01 -32.32
CA PHE A 166 -11.70 7.68 -33.68
C PHE A 166 -11.79 6.18 -33.91
N ASP A 167 -12.26 5.77 -35.09
CA ASP A 167 -12.42 4.35 -35.40
C ASP A 167 -11.05 3.69 -35.63
N TYR A 168 -10.80 2.59 -34.95
CA TYR A 168 -9.53 1.88 -35.01
C TYR A 168 -9.45 1.06 -36.30
N ASN A 169 -8.66 1.52 -37.27
CA ASN A 169 -8.42 0.76 -38.50
C ASN A 169 -7.11 -0.05 -38.40
N PRO A 170 -7.16 -1.38 -38.16
CA PRO A 170 -5.97 -2.22 -38.00
C PRO A 170 -5.10 -2.27 -39.26
N VAL A 171 -5.69 -2.08 -40.46
CA VAL A 171 -4.97 -2.19 -41.75
C VAL A 171 -4.06 -0.97 -41.97
N LEU A 172 -4.49 0.23 -41.60
CA LEU A 172 -3.68 1.45 -41.68
C LEU A 172 -2.53 1.46 -40.66
N MET A 173 -2.66 0.66 -39.59
CA MET A 173 -1.69 0.58 -38.49
C MET A 173 -0.66 -0.55 -38.67
N GLY A 174 -0.66 -1.23 -39.82
CA GLY A 174 0.31 -2.29 -40.13
C GLY A 174 0.04 -3.61 -39.39
N GLU A 175 -1.13 -3.79 -38.77
CA GLU A 175 -1.54 -5.09 -38.24
C GLU A 175 -2.02 -5.98 -39.40
N ALA A 176 -1.50 -7.22 -39.47
CA ALA A 176 -1.84 -8.14 -40.53
C ALA A 176 -3.36 -8.44 -40.55
N PRO A 177 -4.03 -8.38 -41.72
CA PRO A 177 -5.46 -8.62 -41.83
C PRO A 177 -5.75 -10.13 -41.71
N GLY A 178 -5.84 -10.65 -40.49
CA GLY A 178 -5.98 -12.11 -40.31
C GLY A 178 -6.62 -12.61 -39.01
N GLY A 179 -6.97 -11.74 -38.07
CA GLY A 179 -7.66 -12.15 -36.85
C GLY A 179 -9.16 -11.91 -36.95
N LYS A 180 -9.94 -12.90 -37.43
CA LYS A 180 -11.42 -12.85 -37.40
C LYS A 180 -11.91 -12.38 -36.02
N PRO A 181 -12.87 -11.44 -35.92
CA PRO A 181 -13.46 -11.10 -34.64
C PRO A 181 -14.14 -12.36 -34.09
N LYS A 182 -13.81 -12.74 -32.85
CA LYS A 182 -14.63 -13.67 -32.07
C LYS A 182 -16.01 -13.02 -31.93
N GLU A 183 -16.93 -13.45 -32.77
CA GLU A 183 -18.35 -13.17 -32.68
C GLU A 183 -18.80 -13.50 -31.25
N LYS A 184 -19.16 -12.47 -30.47
CA LYS A 184 -19.81 -12.68 -29.19
C LYS A 184 -21.15 -13.34 -29.50
N PRO A 185 -21.50 -14.51 -28.91
CA PRO A 185 -22.83 -15.06 -29.11
C PRO A 185 -23.86 -14.06 -28.56
N LYS A 186 -24.80 -13.69 -29.44
CA LYS A 186 -25.98 -12.88 -29.14
C LYS A 186 -26.74 -13.53 -27.97
N PRO A 187 -27.20 -12.78 -26.95
CA PRO A 187 -28.18 -13.32 -26.01
C PRO A 187 -29.43 -13.67 -26.82
N ALA A 188 -29.95 -14.89 -26.64
CA ALA A 188 -31.20 -15.30 -27.24
C ALA A 188 -32.32 -14.42 -26.68
N GLU A 189 -32.84 -13.53 -27.52
CA GLU A 189 -34.18 -12.98 -27.36
C GLU A 189 -35.15 -14.16 -27.51
N GLY A 190 -35.63 -14.66 -26.37
CA GLY A 190 -36.80 -15.53 -26.32
C GLY A 190 -38.01 -14.70 -26.71
N GLY A 191 -38.44 -14.86 -27.97
CA GLY A 191 -39.76 -14.48 -28.43
C GLY A 191 -40.83 -15.36 -27.79
N GLY A 192 -41.92 -14.73 -27.40
CA GLY A 192 -43.00 -15.34 -26.63
C GLY A 192 -43.93 -16.25 -27.44
N HIS A 193 -44.70 -17.02 -26.68
CA HIS A 193 -46.14 -17.16 -26.85
C HIS A 193 -46.78 -17.31 -25.46
#